data_AF-A0A7L2SNP5-F1
#
_entry.id   AF-A0A7L2SNP5-F1
#
_cell.length_a   1.000
_cell.length_b   1.000
_cell.length_c   1.000
_cell.angle_alpha   90.00
_cell.angle_beta   90.00
_cell.angle_gamma   90.00
#
_symmetry.space_group_name_H-M   'P 1'
#
loop_
_entity.id
_entity.type
_entity.pdbx_description
1 polymer ?
#
loop_
_entity_poly.entity_id
_entity_poly.type
_entity_poly.pdbx_seq_one_letter_code
_entity_poly.pdbx_strand_id
1 'polypeptide(L)'
;LISDAGYQGEITSVSTACQQLEVFSRVLRTSLATILDGGEENLEKNLPEFAKMVCHGEHTYLFAQSMMSILAQEEQGGSAVRRIAQEVQRYAHEKGHDASQITLALGTAASYPRACQALGAMLSKGALNPADITVLFKMFTSMDPPPVELIRVPAFLDLFMQSLFKPGAKINQDHKHKYIHILAYAASVVEMWKKNKRVSINKDELKSTSKAIETVHNLCCNENKGASELVAELSTLYQCIRFPVVAMGVLKWVDWTVSEPRYFQLQTDHTPVHLALLDEISTCHQLLHPQVLQLLVKLFETEHSQLDVMEQLELKKTLLDRMVHLLSRGYVLPVVSYIRKCLEKLDTDISLIRYFVTEVLDVIAPPYTSDFVQLFLPILENESIAGTIKTEGEHDPVTEFIAHCKSNFIMMN
;
A
#
# COMPACT_ATOMS: atom_id res chain seq x y z
N LEU A 1 16.13 -37.43 4.04
CA LEU A 1 16.05 -38.02 2.67
C LEU A 1 15.77 -37.01 1.55
N ILE A 2 14.86 -36.04 1.67
CA ILE A 2 14.83 -34.84 0.78
C ILE A 2 15.58 -33.66 1.42
N SER A 3 15.48 -33.52 2.75
CA SER A 3 16.17 -32.48 3.54
C SER A 3 17.71 -32.59 3.56
N ASP A 4 18.26 -33.78 3.29
CA ASP A 4 19.70 -34.07 3.39
C ASP A 4 20.41 -33.95 2.04
N ALA A 5 19.66 -33.78 0.95
CA ALA A 5 20.17 -33.83 -0.43
C ALA A 5 20.31 -32.46 -1.09
N GLY A 6 20.05 -31.35 -0.39
CA GLY A 6 20.19 -29.99 -0.94
C GLY A 6 19.05 -29.54 -1.87
N TYR A 7 18.13 -30.42 -2.27
CA TYR A 7 16.95 -30.12 -3.08
C TYR A 7 15.80 -29.54 -2.23
N GLN A 8 16.05 -28.41 -1.56
CA GLN A 8 15.11 -27.78 -0.62
C GLN A 8 13.88 -27.16 -1.32
N GLY A 9 13.98 -26.85 -2.62
CA GLY A 9 12.89 -26.32 -3.44
C GLY A 9 11.92 -27.38 -3.99
N GLU A 10 12.18 -28.67 -3.78
CA GLU A 10 11.42 -29.79 -4.40
C GLU A 10 10.41 -30.45 -3.43
N ILE A 11 10.04 -29.78 -2.33
CA ILE A 11 9.06 -30.35 -1.39
C ILE A 11 7.66 -30.24 -2.01
N THR A 12 7.20 -31.38 -2.51
CA THR A 12 6.10 -31.52 -3.48
C THR A 12 4.70 -31.45 -2.88
N SER A 13 4.55 -31.23 -1.56
CA SER A 13 3.25 -30.84 -0.99
C SER A 13 3.39 -30.04 0.31
N VAL A 14 2.64 -28.93 0.41
CA VAL A 14 2.55 -28.07 1.60
C VAL A 14 2.14 -28.88 2.84
N SER A 15 1.28 -29.90 2.68
CA SER A 15 0.81 -30.72 3.80
C SER A 15 1.91 -31.59 4.43
N THR A 16 2.79 -32.18 3.63
CA THR A 16 3.91 -32.99 4.15
C THR A 16 4.96 -32.11 4.84
N ALA A 17 5.22 -30.92 4.29
CA ALA A 17 6.17 -29.98 4.88
C ALA A 17 5.74 -29.48 6.27
N CYS A 18 4.44 -29.27 6.47
CA CYS A 18 3.88 -28.71 7.71
C CYS A 18 3.76 -29.72 8.87
N GLN A 19 3.85 -31.03 8.61
CA GLN A 19 3.70 -32.07 9.64
C GLN A 19 5.00 -32.37 10.41
N GLN A 20 6.16 -32.09 9.82
CA GLN A 20 7.46 -32.34 10.44
C GLN A 20 8.14 -31.01 10.79
N LEU A 21 8.32 -30.75 12.09
CA LEU A 21 8.88 -29.49 12.58
C LEU A 21 10.25 -29.15 11.96
N GLU A 22 11.12 -30.15 11.80
CA GLU A 22 12.45 -29.94 11.20
C GLU A 22 12.36 -29.51 9.73
N VAL A 23 11.47 -30.14 8.96
CA VAL A 23 11.23 -29.80 7.55
C VAL A 23 10.63 -28.40 7.47
N PHE A 24 9.56 -28.13 8.23
CA PHE A 24 8.90 -26.83 8.25
C PHE A 24 9.86 -25.70 8.62
N SER A 25 10.69 -25.87 9.65
CA SER A 25 11.64 -24.86 10.10
C SER A 25 12.69 -24.52 9.04
N ARG A 26 13.18 -25.53 8.31
CA ARG A 26 14.15 -25.32 7.21
C ARG A 26 13.51 -24.55 6.05
N VAL A 27 12.28 -24.91 5.65
CA VAL A 27 11.55 -24.23 4.56
C VAL A 27 11.19 -22.79 4.96
N LEU A 28 10.72 -22.58 6.19
CA LEU A 28 10.45 -21.26 6.75
C LEU A 28 11.69 -20.36 6.65
N ARG A 29 12.86 -20.87 7.05
CA ARG A 29 14.13 -20.14 6.98
C ARG A 29 14.51 -19.77 5.55
N THR A 30 14.45 -20.72 4.62
CA THR A 30 14.83 -20.46 3.21
C THR A 30 13.88 -19.48 2.55
N SER A 31 12.57 -19.61 2.76
CA SER A 31 11.59 -18.70 2.17
C SER A 31 11.68 -17.29 2.76
N LEU A 32 11.92 -17.16 4.07
CA LEU A 32 12.19 -15.86 4.68
C LEU A 32 13.45 -15.20 4.11
N ALA A 33 14.53 -15.96 3.91
CA ALA A 33 15.75 -15.44 3.29
C ALA A 33 15.47 -14.93 1.86
N THR A 34 14.78 -15.72 1.02
CA THR A 34 14.42 -15.31 -0.35
C THR A 34 13.58 -14.04 -0.40
N ILE A 35 12.65 -13.87 0.55
CA ILE A 35 11.83 -12.65 0.64
C ILE A 35 12.69 -11.46 1.06
N LEU A 36 13.56 -11.62 2.06
CA LEU A 36 14.43 -10.55 2.55
C LEU A 36 15.46 -10.11 1.51
N ASP A 37 16.07 -11.05 0.79
CA ASP A 37 17.15 -10.78 -0.17
C ASP A 37 16.68 -9.98 -1.39
N GLY A 38 15.40 -10.10 -1.78
CA GLY A 38 14.86 -9.36 -2.95
C GLY A 38 13.95 -8.18 -2.61
N GLY A 39 13.86 -7.77 -1.34
CA GLY A 39 13.10 -6.58 -0.93
C GLY A 39 11.61 -6.61 -1.28
N GLU A 40 11.05 -5.44 -1.58
CA GLU A 40 9.59 -5.27 -1.78
C GLU A 40 9.08 -5.99 -3.04
N GLU A 41 9.89 -6.11 -4.10
CA GLU A 41 9.53 -6.84 -5.32
C GLU A 41 9.36 -8.34 -5.05
N ASN A 42 10.34 -8.95 -4.35
CA ASN A 42 10.23 -10.35 -3.95
C ASN A 42 9.14 -10.59 -2.90
N LEU A 43 8.82 -9.59 -2.07
CA LEU A 43 7.71 -9.68 -1.13
C LEU A 43 6.41 -9.90 -1.90
N GLU A 44 6.06 -9.05 -2.86
CA GLU A 44 4.82 -9.19 -3.64
C GLU A 44 4.73 -10.55 -4.35
N LYS A 45 5.84 -11.00 -4.96
CA LYS A 45 5.89 -12.24 -5.73
C LYS A 45 5.83 -13.50 -4.87
N ASN A 46 6.57 -13.56 -3.76
CA ASN A 46 6.78 -14.79 -2.99
C ASN A 46 5.88 -14.90 -1.76
N LEU A 47 5.28 -13.79 -1.30
CA LEU A 47 4.40 -13.77 -0.13
C LEU A 47 3.22 -14.74 -0.24
N PRO A 48 2.50 -14.89 -1.38
CA PRO A 48 1.34 -15.78 -1.43
C PRO A 48 1.68 -17.25 -1.13
N GLU A 49 2.76 -17.78 -1.69
CA GLU A 49 3.20 -19.16 -1.44
C GLU A 49 3.75 -19.32 -0.02
N PHE A 50 4.50 -18.33 0.46
CA PHE A 50 4.98 -18.29 1.84
C PHE A 50 3.83 -18.28 2.86
N ALA A 51 2.87 -17.39 2.69
CA ALA A 51 1.73 -17.23 3.57
C ALA A 51 0.79 -18.44 3.51
N LYS A 52 0.60 -19.04 2.34
CA LYS A 52 -0.16 -20.30 2.19
C LYS A 52 0.45 -21.45 3.00
N MET A 53 1.77 -21.56 3.03
CA MET A 53 2.48 -22.54 3.86
C MET A 53 2.32 -22.22 5.35
N VAL A 54 2.56 -20.97 5.76
CA VAL A 54 2.50 -20.57 7.17
C VAL A 54 1.08 -20.70 7.74
N CYS A 55 0.07 -20.29 6.96
CA CYS A 55 -1.35 -20.32 7.32
C CYS A 55 -2.01 -21.69 7.07
N HIS A 56 -1.26 -22.74 6.75
CA HIS A 56 -1.82 -24.08 6.53
C HIS A 56 -2.46 -24.66 7.80
N GLY A 57 -1.85 -24.42 8.97
CA GLY A 57 -2.40 -24.76 10.28
C GLY A 57 -2.21 -23.63 11.29
N GLU A 58 -3.03 -23.62 12.33
CA GLU A 58 -2.92 -22.61 13.40
C GLU A 58 -1.60 -22.75 14.18
N HIS A 59 -1.13 -23.99 14.37
CA HIS A 59 0.15 -24.27 15.04
C HIS A 59 1.36 -23.85 14.19
N THR A 60 1.31 -24.02 12.86
CA THR A 60 2.37 -23.53 11.97
C THR A 60 2.41 -22.01 11.93
N TYR A 61 1.23 -21.36 11.96
CA TYR A 61 1.10 -19.92 12.06
C TYR A 61 1.69 -19.39 13.37
N LEU A 62 1.32 -19.98 14.51
CA LEU A 62 1.87 -19.62 15.83
C LEU A 62 3.39 -19.77 15.86
N PHE A 63 3.92 -20.88 15.34
CA PHE A 63 5.37 -21.11 15.28
C PHE A 63 6.07 -20.04 14.43
N ALA A 64 5.59 -19.78 13.21
CA ALA A 64 6.17 -18.79 12.32
C ALA A 64 6.11 -17.37 12.90
N GLN A 65 4.96 -16.96 13.46
CA GLN A 65 4.81 -15.65 14.09
C GLN A 65 5.68 -15.52 15.35
N SER A 66 5.87 -16.58 16.11
CA SER A 66 6.80 -16.58 17.25
C SER A 66 8.24 -16.35 16.80
N MET A 67 8.68 -17.03 15.74
CA MET A 67 10.01 -16.81 15.16
C MET A 67 10.16 -15.38 14.63
N MET A 68 9.19 -14.88 13.86
CA MET A 68 9.23 -13.51 13.34
C MET A 68 9.18 -12.46 14.45
N SER A 69 8.47 -12.71 15.55
CA SER A 69 8.43 -11.81 16.72
C SER A 69 9.80 -11.71 17.40
N ILE A 70 10.50 -12.83 17.56
CA ILE A 70 11.87 -12.84 18.12
C ILE A 70 12.83 -12.08 17.18
N LEU A 71 12.81 -12.39 15.88
CA LEU A 71 13.67 -11.74 14.89
C LEU A 71 13.38 -10.24 14.74
N ALA A 72 12.12 -9.81 14.93
CA ALA A 72 11.73 -8.41 14.85
C ALA A 72 12.20 -7.56 16.06
N GLN A 73 12.76 -8.17 17.10
CA GLN A 73 13.35 -7.44 18.24
C GLN A 73 14.71 -6.83 17.90
N GLU A 74 15.37 -7.32 16.84
CA GLU A 74 16.65 -6.79 16.38
C GLU A 74 16.47 -5.38 15.80
N GLU A 75 17.22 -4.41 16.34
CA GLU A 75 17.20 -3.02 15.86
C GLU A 75 17.68 -2.91 14.40
N GLN A 76 18.59 -3.80 14.00
CA GLN A 76 19.15 -3.86 12.65
C GLN A 76 18.38 -4.86 11.79
N GLY A 77 17.45 -4.36 10.98
CA GLY A 77 16.71 -5.16 10.00
C GLY A 77 15.44 -5.86 10.51
N GLY A 78 15.15 -5.83 11.81
CA GLY A 78 13.94 -6.42 12.37
C GLY A 78 12.63 -5.82 11.83
N SER A 79 12.66 -4.59 11.32
CA SER A 79 11.51 -3.93 10.68
C SER A 79 11.02 -4.67 9.43
N ALA A 80 11.93 -5.24 8.62
CA ALA A 80 11.57 -6.01 7.44
C ALA A 80 10.85 -7.31 7.84
N VAL A 81 11.34 -7.98 8.89
CA VAL A 81 10.69 -9.18 9.43
C VAL A 81 9.31 -8.86 10.01
N ARG A 82 9.18 -7.74 10.74
CA ARG A 82 7.88 -7.25 11.22
C ARG A 82 6.91 -6.98 10.07
N ARG A 83 7.37 -6.42 8.94
CA ARG A 83 6.55 -6.23 7.74
C ARG A 83 6.04 -7.57 7.20
N ILE A 84 6.91 -8.56 7.03
CA ILE A 84 6.52 -9.90 6.56
C ILE A 84 5.47 -10.53 7.50
N ALA A 85 5.68 -10.41 8.81
CA ALA A 85 4.74 -10.91 9.81
C ALA A 85 3.34 -10.28 9.68
N GLN A 86 3.28 -8.97 9.42
CA GLN A 86 2.03 -8.23 9.20
C GLN A 86 1.34 -8.62 7.89
N GLU A 87 2.11 -8.86 6.82
CA GLU A 87 1.57 -9.34 5.54
C GLU A 87 0.99 -10.76 5.67
N VAL A 88 1.67 -11.66 6.40
CA VAL A 88 1.15 -13.00 6.71
C VAL A 88 -0.11 -12.92 7.58
N GLN A 89 -0.16 -11.99 8.54
CA GLN A 89 -1.36 -11.74 9.33
C GLN A 89 -2.53 -11.24 8.46
N ARG A 90 -2.26 -10.34 7.50
CA ARG A 90 -3.28 -9.87 6.54
C ARG A 90 -3.81 -11.03 5.71
N TYR A 91 -2.92 -11.87 5.17
CA TYR A 91 -3.30 -13.05 4.41
C TYR A 91 -4.17 -14.02 5.23
N ALA A 92 -3.81 -14.25 6.51
CA ALA A 92 -4.61 -15.09 7.40
C ALA A 92 -6.04 -14.54 7.57
N HIS A 93 -6.18 -13.23 7.76
CA HIS A 93 -7.48 -12.57 7.86
C HIS A 93 -8.29 -12.68 6.57
N GLU A 94 -7.68 -12.48 5.40
CA GLU A 94 -8.33 -12.63 4.08
C GLU A 94 -8.81 -14.06 3.82
N LYS A 95 -8.16 -15.06 4.41
CA LYS A 95 -8.58 -16.48 4.38
C LYS A 95 -9.61 -16.84 5.46
N GLY A 96 -10.06 -15.89 6.27
CA GLY A 96 -11.06 -16.09 7.32
C GLY A 96 -10.52 -16.71 8.60
N HIS A 97 -9.21 -16.71 8.83
CA HIS A 97 -8.62 -17.15 10.09
C HIS A 97 -8.61 -16.01 11.12
N ASP A 98 -9.06 -16.28 12.35
CA ASP A 98 -8.92 -15.33 13.46
C ASP A 98 -7.52 -15.43 14.08
N ALA A 99 -6.55 -14.78 13.43
CA ALA A 99 -5.17 -14.67 13.92
C ALA A 99 -4.95 -13.52 14.92
N SER A 100 -6.01 -12.78 15.28
CA SER A 100 -5.89 -11.57 16.09
C SER A 100 -5.41 -11.86 17.50
N GLN A 101 -5.89 -12.95 18.11
CA GLN A 101 -5.51 -13.35 19.46
C GLN A 101 -4.04 -13.74 19.54
N ILE A 102 -3.54 -14.50 18.56
CA ILE A 102 -2.12 -14.88 18.47
C ILE A 102 -1.24 -13.63 18.35
N THR A 103 -1.64 -12.68 17.50
CA THR A 103 -0.90 -11.42 17.30
C THR A 103 -0.80 -10.62 18.61
N LEU A 104 -1.89 -10.51 19.36
CA LEU A 104 -1.91 -9.79 20.63
C LEU A 104 -1.13 -10.53 21.73
N ALA A 105 -1.18 -11.86 21.75
CA ALA A 105 -0.45 -12.68 22.72
C ALA A 105 1.07 -12.64 22.51
N LEU A 106 1.53 -12.50 21.26
CA LEU A 106 2.95 -12.40 20.91
C LEU A 106 3.53 -10.99 21.11
N GLY A 107 2.68 -9.98 21.29
CA GLY A 107 3.10 -8.61 21.57
C GLY A 107 3.24 -8.30 23.06
N THR A 108 3.62 -7.07 23.37
CA THR A 108 3.63 -6.53 24.75
C THR A 108 2.23 -6.20 25.27
N ALA A 109 1.22 -6.28 24.40
CA ALA A 109 -0.18 -5.98 24.64
C ALA A 109 -0.76 -6.68 25.86
N ALA A 110 -0.38 -7.94 26.09
CA ALA A 110 -0.85 -8.75 27.20
C ALA A 110 -0.54 -8.13 28.58
N SER A 111 0.49 -7.27 28.67
CA SER A 111 0.83 -6.52 29.89
C SER A 111 -0.21 -5.45 30.26
N TYR A 112 -1.14 -5.13 29.34
CA TYR A 112 -2.23 -4.18 29.52
C TYR A 112 -3.58 -4.86 29.24
N PRO A 113 -4.09 -5.71 30.15
CA PRO A 113 -5.19 -6.64 29.85
C PRO A 113 -6.46 -5.98 29.32
N ARG A 114 -6.83 -4.81 29.86
CA ARG A 114 -8.04 -4.09 29.43
C ARG A 114 -7.93 -3.55 28.01
N ALA A 115 -6.77 -3.00 27.64
CA ALA A 115 -6.54 -2.52 26.29
C ALA A 115 -6.46 -3.72 25.33
N CYS A 116 -5.70 -4.76 25.70
CA CYS A 116 -5.59 -5.99 24.91
C CYS A 116 -6.96 -6.63 24.64
N GLN A 117 -7.85 -6.68 25.64
CA GLN A 117 -9.20 -7.21 25.50
C GLN A 117 -10.05 -6.38 24.53
N ALA A 118 -10.03 -5.05 24.66
CA ALA A 118 -10.76 -4.15 23.77
C ALA A 118 -10.24 -4.26 22.32
N LEU A 119 -8.93 -4.30 22.12
CA LEU A 119 -8.30 -4.50 20.81
C LEU A 119 -8.66 -5.87 20.22
N GLY A 120 -8.56 -6.94 21.01
CA GLY A 120 -8.89 -8.30 20.56
C GLY A 120 -10.36 -8.43 20.15
N ALA A 121 -11.27 -7.84 20.91
CA ALA A 121 -12.69 -7.84 20.58
C ALA A 121 -12.99 -7.10 19.25
N MET A 122 -12.37 -5.95 19.01
CA MET A 122 -12.55 -5.20 17.76
C MET A 122 -11.90 -5.89 16.56
N LEU A 123 -10.69 -6.45 16.72
CA LEU A 123 -9.97 -7.14 15.66
C LEU A 123 -10.65 -8.45 15.26
N SER A 124 -11.09 -9.26 16.23
CA SER A 124 -11.80 -10.52 15.97
C SER A 124 -13.14 -10.27 15.27
N LYS A 125 -13.85 -9.19 15.61
CA LYS A 125 -15.09 -8.77 14.94
C LYS A 125 -14.88 -8.08 13.58
N GLY A 126 -13.66 -7.63 13.29
CA GLY A 126 -13.37 -6.81 12.11
C GLY A 126 -14.13 -5.47 12.09
N ALA A 127 -14.43 -4.89 13.26
CA ALA A 127 -15.19 -3.64 13.34
C ALA A 127 -14.89 -2.86 14.63
N LEU A 128 -14.87 -1.52 14.52
CA LEU A 128 -14.77 -0.64 15.68
C LEU A 128 -16.12 -0.52 16.37
N ASN A 129 -16.12 -0.50 17.71
CA ASN A 129 -17.32 -0.19 18.48
C ASN A 129 -17.06 0.93 19.51
N PRO A 130 -18.07 1.77 19.82
CA PRO A 130 -17.83 2.96 20.64
C PRO A 130 -17.46 2.67 22.10
N ALA A 131 -17.89 1.52 22.63
CA ALA A 131 -17.58 1.11 24.00
C ALA A 131 -16.08 0.83 24.15
N ASP A 132 -15.53 -0.03 23.30
CA ASP A 132 -14.11 -0.39 23.31
C ASP A 132 -13.22 0.80 22.94
N ILE A 133 -13.64 1.64 21.97
CA ILE A 133 -12.94 2.90 21.66
C ILE A 133 -12.94 3.85 22.88
N THR A 134 -14.03 3.91 23.64
CA THR A 134 -14.07 4.74 24.86
C THR A 134 -13.12 4.20 25.94
N VAL A 135 -12.97 2.88 26.06
CA VAL A 135 -11.99 2.26 26.95
C VAL A 135 -10.57 2.66 26.55
N LEU A 136 -10.22 2.50 25.27
CA LEU A 136 -8.89 2.88 24.76
C LEU A 136 -8.64 4.39 24.94
N PHE A 137 -9.62 5.23 24.57
CA PHE A 137 -9.52 6.68 24.72
C PHE A 137 -9.20 7.11 26.15
N LYS A 138 -9.90 6.52 27.14
CA LYS A 138 -9.63 6.80 28.56
C LYS A 138 -8.20 6.41 28.96
N MET A 139 -7.69 5.29 28.46
CA MET A 139 -6.34 4.81 28.76
C MET A 139 -5.27 5.70 28.11
N PHE A 140 -5.39 6.03 26.84
CA PHE A 140 -4.39 6.82 26.09
C PHE A 140 -4.38 8.32 26.43
N THR A 141 -5.47 8.82 27.02
CA THR A 141 -5.55 10.21 27.54
C THR A 141 -5.03 10.32 28.98
N SER A 142 -4.79 9.21 29.67
CA SER A 142 -4.33 9.22 31.06
C SER A 142 -2.88 9.71 31.20
N MET A 143 -2.45 9.96 32.45
CA MET A 143 -1.07 10.36 32.76
C MET A 143 -0.05 9.25 32.47
N ASP A 144 -0.46 7.99 32.54
CA ASP A 144 0.38 6.83 32.22
C ASP A 144 -0.31 5.97 31.14
N PRO A 145 -0.24 6.40 29.86
CA PRO A 145 -0.91 5.70 28.77
C PRO A 145 -0.19 4.38 28.45
N PRO A 146 -0.85 3.37 27.84
CA PRO A 146 -0.16 2.19 27.33
C PRO A 146 0.91 2.55 26.27
N PRO A 147 1.85 1.65 25.97
CA PRO A 147 2.80 1.80 24.88
C PRO A 147 2.09 2.06 23.55
N VAL A 148 2.59 3.01 22.75
CA VAL A 148 1.93 3.38 21.49
C VAL A 148 1.92 2.23 20.47
N GLU A 149 2.89 1.32 20.54
CA GLU A 149 2.95 0.13 19.68
C GLU A 149 1.67 -0.73 19.75
N LEU A 150 0.96 -0.70 20.87
CA LEU A 150 -0.27 -1.44 21.09
C LEU A 150 -1.39 -1.05 20.12
N ILE A 151 -1.43 0.21 19.70
CA ILE A 151 -2.41 0.75 18.76
C ILE A 151 -1.83 0.96 17.36
N ARG A 152 -0.56 0.59 17.13
CA ARG A 152 0.10 0.60 15.81
C ARG A 152 0.02 -0.76 15.11
N VAL A 153 -1.12 -1.43 15.23
CA VAL A 153 -1.43 -2.66 14.50
C VAL A 153 -2.09 -2.27 13.18
N PRO A 154 -1.52 -2.61 12.00
CA PRO A 154 -2.07 -2.18 10.71
C PRO A 154 -3.54 -2.56 10.50
N ALA A 155 -3.93 -3.77 10.90
CA ALA A 155 -5.32 -4.22 10.84
C ALA A 155 -6.26 -3.33 11.68
N PHE A 156 -5.80 -2.87 12.85
CA PHE A 156 -6.59 -1.97 13.69
C PHE A 156 -6.74 -0.57 13.06
N LEU A 157 -5.66 -0.04 12.46
CA LEU A 157 -5.69 1.24 11.76
C LEU A 157 -6.57 1.19 10.50
N ASP A 158 -6.61 0.06 9.80
CA ASP A 158 -7.50 -0.12 8.64
C ASP A 158 -8.98 -0.06 9.05
N LEU A 159 -9.35 -0.59 10.21
CA LEU A 159 -10.72 -0.43 10.75
C LEU A 159 -11.09 1.04 11.00
N PHE A 160 -10.11 1.90 11.34
CA PHE A 160 -10.35 3.35 11.39
C PHE A 160 -10.55 3.94 10.00
N MET A 161 -9.77 3.51 9.00
CA MET A 161 -9.96 3.97 7.62
C MET A 161 -11.39 3.66 7.17
N GLN A 162 -11.87 2.45 7.41
CA GLN A 162 -13.23 2.03 7.07
C GLN A 162 -14.30 2.80 7.86
N SER A 163 -14.07 3.09 9.14
CA SER A 163 -15.06 3.77 9.99
C SER A 163 -15.11 5.28 9.78
N LEU A 164 -13.99 5.90 9.41
CA LEU A 164 -13.85 7.37 9.31
C LEU A 164 -13.81 7.90 7.87
N PHE A 165 -13.45 7.09 6.88
CA PHE A 165 -13.25 7.60 5.51
C PHE A 165 -14.10 6.88 4.46
N LYS A 166 -14.78 5.79 4.81
CA LYS A 166 -15.66 5.12 3.86
C LYS A 166 -16.89 5.97 3.54
N PRO A 167 -17.23 6.21 2.26
CA PRO A 167 -18.46 6.90 1.89
C PRO A 167 -19.69 6.23 2.52
N GLY A 168 -20.56 7.03 3.13
CA GLY A 168 -21.78 6.55 3.81
C GLY A 168 -21.57 5.88 5.18
N ALA A 169 -20.33 5.79 5.69
CA ALA A 169 -20.08 5.28 7.03
C ALA A 169 -20.63 6.25 8.10
N LYS A 170 -21.57 5.78 8.91
CA LYS A 170 -22.18 6.56 9.99
C LYS A 170 -21.41 6.36 11.29
N ILE A 171 -20.77 7.42 11.76
CA ILE A 171 -20.14 7.46 13.09
C ILE A 171 -21.06 8.20 14.07
N ASN A 172 -21.16 7.68 15.30
CA ASN A 172 -21.85 8.39 16.37
C ASN A 172 -21.07 9.68 16.72
N GLN A 173 -21.74 10.83 16.58
CA GLN A 173 -21.14 12.15 16.81
C GLN A 173 -20.60 12.32 18.24
N ASP A 174 -21.25 11.71 19.23
CA ASP A 174 -20.83 11.77 20.65
C ASP A 174 -19.48 11.09 20.89
N HIS A 175 -19.08 10.19 20.00
CA HIS A 175 -17.86 9.40 20.12
C HIS A 175 -16.82 9.72 19.06
N LYS A 176 -17.20 10.45 18.00
CA LYS A 176 -16.32 10.81 16.87
C LYS A 176 -14.96 11.39 17.29
N HIS A 177 -14.96 12.35 18.21
CA HIS A 177 -13.70 12.95 18.71
C HIS A 177 -12.75 11.92 19.33
N LYS A 178 -13.27 10.83 19.92
CA LYS A 178 -12.47 9.76 20.51
C LYS A 178 -11.80 8.90 19.43
N TYR A 179 -12.52 8.61 18.35
CA TYR A 179 -11.97 7.86 17.21
C TYR A 179 -10.83 8.64 16.56
N ILE A 180 -11.06 9.93 16.30
CA ILE A 180 -10.08 10.84 15.73
C ILE A 180 -8.86 10.94 16.65
N HIS A 181 -9.07 11.10 17.95
CA HIS A 181 -7.96 11.17 18.91
C HIS A 181 -7.11 9.90 18.93
N ILE A 182 -7.71 8.71 18.94
CA ILE A 182 -6.96 7.44 18.94
C ILE A 182 -6.15 7.30 17.64
N LEU A 183 -6.75 7.57 16.49
CA LEU A 183 -6.05 7.51 15.20
C LEU A 183 -4.90 8.52 15.15
N ALA A 184 -5.15 9.76 15.57
CA ALA A 184 -4.12 10.80 15.64
C ALA A 184 -3.01 10.43 16.62
N TYR A 185 -3.33 9.82 17.77
CA TYR A 185 -2.36 9.37 18.74
C TYR A 185 -1.45 8.29 18.15
N ALA A 186 -2.03 7.28 17.49
CA ALA A 186 -1.28 6.23 16.84
C ALA A 186 -0.30 6.78 15.77
N ALA A 187 -0.73 7.80 15.03
CA ALA A 187 0.05 8.39 13.94
C ALA A 187 1.14 9.38 14.40
N SER A 188 0.90 10.17 15.45
CA SER A 188 1.73 11.35 15.76
C SER A 188 2.56 11.24 17.03
N VAL A 189 2.20 10.39 17.99
CA VAL A 189 2.89 10.35 19.28
C VAL A 189 4.23 9.62 19.17
N VAL A 190 5.27 10.22 19.73
CA VAL A 190 6.64 9.66 19.76
C VAL A 190 7.04 9.34 21.19
N GLU A 191 7.45 8.11 21.42
CA GLU A 191 7.93 7.64 22.71
C GLU A 191 9.45 7.44 22.68
N MET A 192 10.15 7.84 23.74
CA MET A 192 11.55 7.48 23.93
C MET A 192 11.67 6.36 24.95
N TRP A 193 12.28 5.24 24.54
CA TRP A 193 12.48 4.06 25.38
C TRP A 193 13.97 3.90 25.71
N LYS A 194 14.28 3.59 26.98
CA LYS A 194 15.62 3.19 27.42
C LYS A 194 15.52 1.98 28.34
N LYS A 195 16.19 0.88 27.99
CA LYS A 195 16.17 -0.38 28.78
C LYS A 195 14.74 -0.80 29.17
N ASN A 196 13.84 -0.85 28.20
CA ASN A 196 12.42 -1.21 28.35
C ASN A 196 11.62 -0.33 29.32
N LYS A 197 12.07 0.91 29.57
CA LYS A 197 11.32 1.92 30.30
C LYS A 197 11.09 3.15 29.42
N ARG A 198 9.84 3.61 29.38
CA ARG A 198 9.47 4.83 28.67
C ARG A 198 9.94 6.05 29.46
N VAL A 199 10.78 6.85 28.83
CA VAL A 199 11.43 8.04 29.44
C VAL A 199 10.62 9.30 29.18
N SER A 200 10.02 9.42 27.99
CA SER A 200 9.22 10.58 27.62
C SER A 200 8.21 10.25 26.53
N ILE A 201 7.20 11.10 26.42
CA ILE A 201 6.14 11.04 25.39
C ILE A 201 6.02 12.44 24.79
N ASN A 202 6.24 12.58 23.48
CA ASN A 202 5.96 13.81 22.74
C ASN A 202 4.55 13.73 22.13
N LYS A 203 3.73 14.76 22.35
CA LYS A 203 2.36 14.89 21.82
C LYS A 203 2.13 16.21 21.06
N ASP A 204 3.20 16.88 20.62
CA ASP A 204 3.13 18.24 20.06
C ASP A 204 2.28 18.29 18.78
N GLU A 205 2.42 17.27 17.92
CA GLU A 205 1.69 17.16 16.65
C GLU A 205 0.30 16.53 16.78
N LEU A 206 -0.08 16.07 17.97
CA LEU A 206 -1.34 15.35 18.17
C LEU A 206 -2.56 16.22 17.82
N LYS A 207 -2.51 17.50 18.19
CA LYS A 207 -3.62 18.43 18.00
C LYS A 207 -3.80 18.79 16.52
N SER A 208 -2.71 19.08 15.81
CA SER A 208 -2.75 19.39 14.38
C SER A 208 -3.19 18.16 13.58
N THR A 209 -2.68 16.98 13.91
CA THR A 209 -3.07 15.71 13.28
C THR A 209 -4.56 15.41 13.50
N SER A 210 -5.05 15.55 14.73
CA SER A 210 -6.48 15.37 15.03
C SER A 210 -7.36 16.32 14.23
N LYS A 211 -6.96 17.60 14.15
CA LYS A 211 -7.69 18.61 13.38
C LYS A 211 -7.72 18.27 11.89
N ALA A 212 -6.59 17.84 11.31
CA ALA A 212 -6.52 17.46 9.91
C ALA A 212 -7.43 16.26 9.59
N ILE A 213 -7.40 15.22 10.42
CA ILE A 213 -8.31 14.05 10.29
C ILE A 213 -9.78 14.50 10.38
N GLU A 214 -10.11 15.34 11.36
CA GLU A 214 -11.48 15.85 11.54
C GLU A 214 -11.96 16.66 10.34
N THR A 215 -11.13 17.57 9.84
CA THR A 215 -11.42 18.38 8.65
C THR A 215 -11.69 17.48 7.45
N VAL A 216 -10.82 16.51 7.16
CA VAL A 216 -11.00 15.64 5.99
C VAL A 216 -12.20 14.71 6.15
N HIS A 217 -12.42 14.13 7.33
CA HIS A 217 -13.63 13.33 7.57
C HIS A 217 -14.92 14.14 7.30
N ASN A 218 -14.96 15.42 7.70
CA ASN A 218 -16.11 16.29 7.41
C ASN A 218 -16.29 16.62 5.92
N LEU A 219 -15.21 16.59 5.13
CA LEU A 219 -15.25 16.80 3.68
C LEU A 219 -15.66 15.52 2.94
N CYS A 220 -15.11 14.36 3.32
CA CYS A 220 -15.30 13.09 2.64
C CYS A 220 -16.61 12.37 3.00
N CYS A 221 -17.10 12.50 4.24
CA CYS A 221 -18.22 11.69 4.75
C CYS A 221 -19.52 12.49 4.97
N ASN A 222 -19.57 13.77 4.61
CA ASN A 222 -20.79 14.55 4.71
C ASN A 222 -21.61 14.40 3.42
N GLU A 223 -22.64 13.55 3.47
CA GLU A 223 -23.49 13.10 2.35
C GLU A 223 -24.14 14.23 1.54
N ASN A 224 -24.17 15.46 2.06
CA ASN A 224 -24.81 16.61 1.41
C ASN A 224 -23.89 17.47 0.54
N LYS A 225 -22.60 17.14 0.43
CA LYS A 225 -21.62 17.95 -0.29
C LYS A 225 -21.37 17.36 -1.67
N GLY A 226 -21.93 17.98 -2.71
CA GLY A 226 -21.62 17.63 -4.10
C GLY A 226 -20.16 17.93 -4.47
N ALA A 227 -19.70 17.41 -5.61
CA ALA A 227 -18.33 17.59 -6.10
C ALA A 227 -17.84 19.06 -6.13
N SER A 228 -18.75 20.01 -6.33
CA SER A 228 -18.46 21.45 -6.30
C SER A 228 -17.88 21.95 -4.97
N GLU A 229 -18.37 21.43 -3.84
CA GLU A 229 -17.83 21.82 -2.52
C GLU A 229 -16.44 21.23 -2.27
N LEU A 230 -16.16 20.05 -2.84
CA LEU A 230 -14.83 19.44 -2.74
C LEU A 230 -13.78 20.25 -3.51
N VAL A 231 -14.16 20.81 -4.67
CA VAL A 231 -13.31 21.72 -5.44
C VAL A 231 -13.08 23.03 -4.68
N ALA A 232 -14.11 23.58 -4.04
CA ALA A 232 -13.98 24.81 -3.25
C ALA A 232 -13.01 24.67 -2.06
N GLU A 233 -12.97 23.50 -1.42
CA GLU A 233 -12.10 23.21 -0.27
C GLU A 233 -10.81 22.47 -0.63
N LEU A 234 -10.47 22.38 -1.92
CA LEU A 234 -9.33 21.61 -2.41
C LEU A 234 -7.99 22.08 -1.82
N SER A 235 -7.83 23.40 -1.63
CA SER A 235 -6.63 23.96 -0.98
C SER A 235 -6.48 23.49 0.48
N THR A 236 -7.58 23.48 1.23
CA THR A 236 -7.61 22.94 2.61
C THR A 236 -7.27 21.46 2.61
N LEU A 237 -7.80 20.71 1.65
CA LEU A 237 -7.55 19.28 1.51
C LEU A 237 -6.08 18.97 1.21
N TYR A 238 -5.43 19.72 0.29
CA TYR A 238 -4.00 19.59 0.01
C TYR A 238 -3.13 19.86 1.25
N GLN A 239 -3.46 20.87 2.07
CA GLN A 239 -2.74 21.09 3.33
C GLN A 239 -2.89 19.92 4.30
N CYS A 240 -4.06 19.29 4.33
CA CYS A 240 -4.33 18.16 5.20
C CYS A 240 -3.66 16.86 4.71
N ILE A 241 -3.56 16.66 3.39
CA ILE A 241 -2.90 15.50 2.78
C ILE A 241 -1.42 15.42 3.17
N ARG A 242 -0.76 16.52 3.54
CA ARG A 242 0.62 16.49 4.06
C ARG A 242 0.83 15.59 5.29
N PHE A 243 -0.24 15.25 6.03
CA PHE A 243 -0.18 14.26 7.10
C PHE A 243 -0.33 12.84 6.52
N PRO A 244 0.62 11.89 6.73
CA PRO A 244 0.56 10.57 6.11
C PRO A 244 -0.72 9.78 6.42
N VAL A 245 -1.21 9.87 7.66
CA VAL A 245 -2.46 9.20 8.08
C VAL A 245 -3.69 9.76 7.35
N VAL A 246 -3.67 11.06 7.02
CA VAL A 246 -4.72 11.70 6.25
C VAL A 246 -4.62 11.31 4.78
N ALA A 247 -3.42 11.32 4.20
CA ALA A 247 -3.19 10.85 2.83
C ALA A 247 -3.67 9.40 2.64
N MET A 248 -3.40 8.52 3.60
CA MET A 248 -3.90 7.14 3.58
C MET A 248 -5.44 7.08 3.66
N GLY A 249 -6.06 7.90 4.52
CA GLY A 249 -7.52 8.01 4.60
C GLY A 249 -8.15 8.51 3.30
N VAL A 250 -7.57 9.54 2.68
CA VAL A 250 -8.00 10.09 1.39
C VAL A 250 -7.81 9.07 0.27
N LEU A 251 -6.68 8.36 0.22
CA LEU A 251 -6.44 7.31 -0.76
C LEU A 251 -7.50 6.21 -0.70
N LYS A 252 -7.86 5.75 0.51
CA LYS A 252 -8.94 4.76 0.69
C LYS A 252 -10.31 5.31 0.31
N TRP A 253 -10.60 6.56 0.67
CA TRP A 253 -11.84 7.23 0.27
C TRP A 253 -11.95 7.37 -1.25
N VAL A 254 -10.87 7.78 -1.93
CA VAL A 254 -10.79 7.82 -3.40
C VAL A 254 -10.99 6.43 -3.99
N ASP A 255 -10.32 5.40 -3.48
CA ASP A 255 -10.50 4.01 -3.93
C ASP A 255 -11.98 3.59 -3.85
N TRP A 256 -12.63 3.76 -2.69
CA TRP A 256 -14.04 3.41 -2.52
C TRP A 256 -15.00 4.21 -3.41
N THR A 257 -14.68 5.47 -3.67
CA THR A 257 -15.55 6.37 -4.44
C THR A 257 -15.41 6.13 -5.94
N VAL A 258 -14.18 6.08 -6.45
CA VAL A 258 -13.89 5.94 -7.88
C VAL A 258 -14.09 4.51 -8.37
N SER A 259 -13.95 3.51 -7.49
CA SER A 259 -14.26 2.12 -7.82
C SER A 259 -15.76 1.81 -7.86
N GLU A 260 -16.65 2.78 -7.57
CA GLU A 260 -18.08 2.57 -7.70
C GLU A 260 -18.44 2.41 -9.20
N PRO A 261 -19.18 1.35 -9.61
CA PRO A 261 -19.35 1.01 -11.04
C PRO A 261 -19.94 2.10 -11.93
N ARG A 262 -20.69 3.04 -11.36
CA ARG A 262 -21.35 4.14 -12.09
C ARG A 262 -20.66 5.49 -11.94
N TYR A 263 -19.55 5.55 -11.22
CA TYR A 263 -18.88 6.80 -10.88
C TYR A 263 -18.54 7.64 -12.12
N PHE A 264 -17.83 7.04 -13.08
CA PHE A 264 -17.36 7.76 -14.28
C PHE A 264 -18.49 8.17 -15.23
N GLN A 265 -19.68 7.57 -15.12
CA GLN A 265 -20.83 7.99 -15.94
C GLN A 265 -21.44 9.30 -15.45
N LEU A 266 -21.33 9.56 -14.15
CA LEU A 266 -21.92 10.73 -13.51
C LEU A 266 -20.95 11.92 -13.50
N GLN A 267 -19.70 11.69 -13.90
CA GLN A 267 -18.66 12.71 -14.04
C GLN A 267 -18.82 13.41 -15.39
N THR A 268 -19.00 14.73 -15.37
CA THR A 268 -19.05 15.55 -16.58
C THR A 268 -17.71 16.19 -16.94
N ASP A 269 -16.71 16.10 -16.06
CA ASP A 269 -15.37 16.67 -16.25
C ASP A 269 -14.41 15.63 -16.84
N HIS A 270 -13.51 16.11 -17.72
CA HIS A 270 -12.51 15.28 -18.38
C HIS A 270 -11.46 14.68 -17.43
N THR A 271 -11.23 15.29 -16.26
CA THR A 271 -10.34 14.73 -15.23
C THR A 271 -11.00 14.80 -13.86
N PRO A 272 -11.40 13.65 -13.29
CA PRO A 272 -11.97 13.61 -11.95
C PRO A 272 -11.01 14.21 -10.92
N VAL A 273 -11.50 15.16 -10.12
CA VAL A 273 -10.74 15.77 -9.00
C VAL A 273 -10.12 14.72 -8.07
N HIS A 274 -10.75 13.55 -7.96
CA HIS A 274 -10.27 12.43 -7.15
C HIS A 274 -8.94 11.87 -7.66
N LEU A 275 -8.70 11.87 -8.97
CA LEU A 275 -7.42 11.46 -9.56
C LEU A 275 -6.33 12.50 -9.30
N ALA A 276 -6.66 13.79 -9.30
CA ALA A 276 -5.71 14.85 -8.93
C ALA A 276 -5.28 14.75 -7.45
N LEU A 277 -6.12 14.20 -6.57
CA LEU A 277 -5.71 13.90 -5.19
C LEU A 277 -4.66 12.79 -5.11
N LEU A 278 -4.68 11.82 -6.04
CA LEU A 278 -3.64 10.79 -6.12
C LEU A 278 -2.27 11.40 -6.46
N ASP A 279 -2.25 12.44 -7.28
CA ASP A 279 -1.02 13.16 -7.62
C ASP A 279 -0.44 13.89 -6.41
N GLU A 280 -1.28 14.54 -5.60
CA GLU A 280 -0.84 15.19 -4.36
C GLU A 280 -0.33 14.17 -3.34
N ILE A 281 -1.02 13.04 -3.18
CA ILE A 281 -0.60 11.93 -2.31
C ILE A 281 0.77 11.40 -2.75
N SER A 282 0.94 11.15 -4.06
CA SER A 282 2.20 10.69 -4.65
C SER A 282 3.32 11.71 -4.50
N THR A 283 2.99 13.00 -4.52
CA THR A 283 3.95 14.10 -4.34
C THR A 283 4.49 14.14 -2.92
N CYS A 284 3.61 13.95 -1.94
CA CYS A 284 3.93 14.10 -0.52
C CYS A 284 4.47 12.82 0.14
N HIS A 285 4.07 11.62 -0.31
CA HIS A 285 4.25 10.37 0.46
C HIS A 285 4.76 9.19 -0.37
N GLN A 286 6.06 8.95 -0.33
CA GLN A 286 6.69 7.83 -1.03
C GLN A 286 6.21 6.44 -0.58
N LEU A 287 5.87 6.27 0.71
CA LEU A 287 5.41 4.98 1.25
C LEU A 287 3.99 4.60 0.83
N LEU A 288 3.27 5.51 0.14
CA LEU A 288 1.95 5.24 -0.41
C LEU A 288 1.98 4.95 -1.91
N HIS A 289 3.14 5.10 -2.57
CA HIS A 289 3.31 4.83 -3.99
C HIS A 289 2.84 3.43 -4.42
N PRO A 290 3.14 2.33 -3.68
CA PRO A 290 2.63 1.01 -4.07
C PRO A 290 1.10 0.94 -4.09
N GLN A 291 0.44 1.51 -3.08
CA GLN A 291 -1.02 1.53 -3.00
C GLN A 291 -1.66 2.45 -4.04
N VAL A 292 -1.00 3.56 -4.40
CA VAL A 292 -1.44 4.42 -5.51
C VAL A 292 -1.34 3.67 -6.83
N LEU A 293 -0.21 3.02 -7.12
CA LEU A 293 -0.06 2.22 -8.33
C LEU A 293 -1.08 1.09 -8.39
N GLN A 294 -1.31 0.37 -7.28
CA GLN A 294 -2.31 -0.70 -7.20
C GLN A 294 -3.71 -0.18 -7.58
N LEU A 295 -4.10 1.00 -7.09
CA LEU A 295 -5.37 1.62 -7.45
C LEU A 295 -5.42 2.01 -8.93
N LEU A 296 -4.38 2.66 -9.45
CA LEU A 296 -4.31 3.05 -10.86
C LEU A 296 -4.40 1.85 -11.80
N VAL A 297 -3.67 0.77 -11.48
CA VAL A 297 -3.71 -0.50 -12.22
C VAL A 297 -5.10 -1.12 -12.15
N LYS A 298 -5.71 -1.21 -10.96
CA LYS A 298 -7.07 -1.71 -10.78
C LYS A 298 -8.07 -0.96 -11.65
N LEU A 299 -8.01 0.38 -11.67
CA LEU A 299 -8.90 1.21 -12.49
C LEU A 299 -8.61 1.04 -13.98
N PHE A 300 -7.34 0.87 -14.38
CA PHE A 300 -6.94 0.69 -15.78
C PHE A 300 -7.38 -0.67 -16.35
N GLU A 301 -7.31 -1.73 -15.54
CA GLU A 301 -7.74 -3.09 -15.88
C GLU A 301 -9.27 -3.26 -15.79
N THR A 302 -9.99 -2.36 -15.12
CA THR A 302 -11.45 -2.42 -14.99
C THR A 302 -12.13 -2.02 -16.31
N GLU A 303 -13.04 -2.88 -16.80
CA GLU A 303 -13.86 -2.58 -17.97
C GLU A 303 -15.03 -1.66 -17.61
N HIS A 304 -15.01 -0.44 -18.15
CA HIS A 304 -16.08 0.54 -17.98
C HIS A 304 -17.13 0.40 -19.08
N SER A 305 -17.80 -0.75 -19.13
CA SER A 305 -18.76 -1.16 -20.18
C SER A 305 -19.91 -0.17 -20.46
N GLN A 306 -20.13 0.78 -19.56
CA GLN A 306 -21.21 1.76 -19.66
C GLN A 306 -20.74 3.13 -20.20
N LEU A 307 -19.44 3.32 -20.41
CA LEU A 307 -18.86 4.47 -21.11
C LEU A 307 -18.71 4.16 -22.59
N ASP A 308 -18.73 5.18 -23.45
CA ASP A 308 -18.42 4.97 -24.86
C ASP A 308 -16.92 4.61 -25.06
N VAL A 309 -16.57 4.07 -26.23
CA VAL A 309 -15.20 3.59 -26.52
C VAL A 309 -14.18 4.74 -26.48
N MET A 310 -14.56 5.95 -26.87
CA MET A 310 -13.68 7.11 -26.87
C MET A 310 -13.45 7.62 -25.45
N GLU A 311 -14.50 7.71 -24.64
CA GLU A 311 -14.46 8.05 -23.21
C GLU A 311 -13.61 7.05 -22.42
N GLN A 312 -13.73 5.75 -22.73
CA GLN A 312 -12.87 4.72 -22.13
C GLN A 312 -11.39 4.94 -22.48
N LEU A 313 -11.09 5.29 -23.73
CA LEU A 313 -9.73 5.56 -24.18
C LEU A 313 -9.14 6.79 -23.48
N GLU A 314 -9.89 7.89 -23.41
CA GLU A 314 -9.46 9.12 -22.73
C GLU A 314 -9.33 8.93 -21.22
N LEU A 315 -10.20 8.14 -20.59
CA LEU A 315 -10.04 7.75 -19.19
C LEU A 315 -8.73 6.96 -18.98
N LYS A 316 -8.42 6.01 -19.85
CA LYS A 316 -7.18 5.24 -19.76
C LYS A 316 -5.93 6.12 -19.96
N LYS A 317 -5.97 7.10 -20.88
CA LYS A 317 -4.90 8.11 -20.99
C LYS A 317 -4.75 8.92 -19.71
N THR A 318 -5.87 9.38 -19.15
CA THR A 318 -5.88 10.12 -17.88
C THR A 318 -5.25 9.32 -16.75
N LEU A 319 -5.49 8.00 -16.69
CA LEU A 319 -4.85 7.10 -15.71
C LEU A 319 -3.34 6.93 -15.98
N LEU A 320 -2.93 6.84 -17.23
CA LEU A 320 -1.52 6.79 -17.61
C LEU A 320 -0.79 8.08 -17.23
N ASP A 321 -1.41 9.25 -17.36
CA ASP A 321 -0.80 10.51 -16.88
C ASP A 321 -0.51 10.47 -15.38
N ARG A 322 -1.40 9.86 -14.58
CA ARG A 322 -1.16 9.68 -13.15
C ARG A 322 -0.01 8.70 -12.90
N MET A 323 0.15 7.68 -13.74
CA MET A 323 1.29 6.76 -13.70
C MET A 323 2.60 7.47 -14.09
N VAL A 324 2.58 8.37 -15.08
CA VAL A 324 3.73 9.22 -15.46
C VAL A 324 4.08 10.18 -14.33
N HIS A 325 3.08 10.78 -13.67
CA HIS A 325 3.32 11.59 -12.48
C HIS A 325 3.96 10.76 -11.36
N LEU A 326 3.45 9.56 -11.07
CA LEU A 326 4.04 8.66 -10.07
C LEU A 326 5.50 8.28 -10.41
N LEU A 327 5.78 8.04 -11.69
CA LEU A 327 7.13 7.83 -12.23
C LEU A 327 8.02 9.06 -11.96
N SER A 328 7.53 10.27 -12.22
CA SER A 328 8.26 11.52 -11.96
C SER A 328 8.60 11.75 -10.47
N ARG A 329 7.88 11.08 -9.56
CA ARG A 329 8.14 11.10 -8.12
C ARG A 329 9.10 10.02 -7.63
N GLY A 330 9.70 9.25 -8.53
CA GLY A 330 10.76 8.28 -8.24
C GLY A 330 10.29 6.83 -8.13
N TYR A 331 9.00 6.54 -8.27
CA TYR A 331 8.47 5.16 -8.26
C TYR A 331 8.42 4.56 -9.67
N VAL A 332 9.58 4.54 -10.33
CA VAL A 332 9.73 4.29 -11.77
C VAL A 332 9.60 2.81 -12.13
N LEU A 333 10.42 1.94 -11.52
CA LEU A 333 10.58 0.56 -11.98
C LEU A 333 9.27 -0.25 -11.92
N PRO A 334 8.45 -0.18 -10.85
CA PRO A 334 7.18 -0.91 -10.82
C PRO A 334 6.17 -0.42 -11.86
N VAL A 335 6.14 0.88 -12.15
CA VAL A 335 5.29 1.46 -13.20
C VAL A 335 5.71 0.93 -14.57
N VAL A 336 6.98 1.03 -14.92
CA VAL A 336 7.49 0.55 -16.22
C VAL A 336 7.34 -0.96 -16.37
N SER A 337 7.57 -1.72 -15.29
CA SER A 337 7.37 -3.18 -15.24
C SER A 337 5.91 -3.56 -15.54
N TYR A 338 4.95 -2.82 -14.99
CA TYR A 338 3.52 -3.01 -15.30
C TYR A 338 3.21 -2.73 -16.77
N ILE A 339 3.67 -1.61 -17.33
CA ILE A 339 3.45 -1.26 -18.75
C ILE A 339 4.06 -2.32 -19.67
N ARG A 340 5.27 -2.81 -19.36
CA ARG A 340 5.90 -3.92 -20.08
C ARG A 340 5.06 -5.19 -20.03
N LYS A 341 4.51 -5.53 -18.85
CA LYS A 341 3.63 -6.70 -18.67
C LYS A 341 2.36 -6.60 -19.52
N CYS A 342 1.75 -5.42 -19.62
CA CYS A 342 0.60 -5.18 -20.50
C CYS A 342 0.96 -5.40 -21.98
N LEU A 343 2.14 -4.94 -22.40
CA LEU A 343 2.63 -5.15 -23.76
C LEU A 343 2.89 -6.64 -24.05
N GLU A 344 3.54 -7.36 -23.14
CA GLU A 344 3.86 -8.79 -23.30
C GLU A 344 2.61 -9.67 -23.30
N LYS A 345 1.57 -9.30 -22.53
CA LYS A 345 0.29 -10.02 -22.50
C LYS A 345 -0.62 -9.75 -23.70
N LEU A 346 -0.38 -8.67 -24.44
CA LEU A 346 -1.23 -8.22 -25.57
C LEU A 346 -2.69 -7.97 -25.17
N ASP A 347 -2.95 -7.57 -23.93
CA ASP A 347 -4.29 -7.31 -23.39
C ASP A 347 -4.69 -5.82 -23.40
N THR A 348 -3.76 -4.94 -23.80
CA THR A 348 -3.93 -3.48 -23.78
C THR A 348 -3.69 -2.89 -25.17
N ASP A 349 -4.47 -1.87 -25.55
CA ASP A 349 -4.33 -1.17 -26.83
C ASP A 349 -2.92 -0.55 -26.97
N ILE A 350 -2.25 -0.84 -28.09
CA ILE A 350 -0.89 -0.36 -28.38
C ILE A 350 -0.82 1.17 -28.38
N SER A 351 -1.90 1.87 -28.75
CA SER A 351 -1.98 3.33 -28.72
C SER A 351 -1.84 3.91 -27.31
N LEU A 352 -2.28 3.19 -26.27
CA LEU A 352 -2.12 3.60 -24.88
C LEU A 352 -0.68 3.42 -24.40
N ILE A 353 -0.05 2.30 -24.76
CA ILE A 353 1.37 2.08 -24.45
C ILE A 353 2.24 3.13 -25.14
N ARG A 354 1.92 3.44 -26.41
CA ARG A 354 2.56 4.52 -27.16
C ARG A 354 2.41 5.87 -26.48
N TYR A 355 1.20 6.20 -26.05
CA TYR A 355 0.92 7.44 -25.33
C TYR A 355 1.80 7.56 -24.07
N PHE A 356 1.84 6.52 -23.25
CA PHE A 356 2.70 6.47 -22.06
C PHE A 356 4.18 6.70 -22.41
N VAL A 357 4.69 6.05 -23.46
CA VAL A 357 6.08 6.20 -23.90
C VAL A 357 6.38 7.63 -24.35
N THR A 358 5.48 8.27 -25.10
CA THR A 358 5.61 9.67 -25.51
C THR A 358 5.72 10.58 -24.29
N GLU A 359 4.77 10.50 -23.36
CA GLU A 359 4.75 11.36 -22.16
C GLU A 359 5.98 11.15 -21.27
N VAL A 360 6.47 9.91 -21.13
CA VAL A 360 7.69 9.63 -20.37
C VAL A 360 8.92 10.22 -21.05
N LEU A 361 9.07 10.03 -22.36
CA LEU A 361 10.22 10.55 -23.09
C LEU A 361 10.29 12.08 -23.09
N ASP A 362 9.15 12.76 -23.04
CA ASP A 362 9.08 14.22 -22.99
C ASP A 362 9.55 14.81 -21.64
N VAL A 363 9.58 14.01 -20.56
CA VAL A 363 9.92 14.50 -19.21
C VAL A 363 11.22 13.94 -18.64
N ILE A 364 11.85 12.95 -19.29
CA ILE A 364 13.12 12.36 -18.82
C ILE A 364 14.33 12.89 -19.59
N ALA A 365 15.49 12.88 -18.94
CA ALA A 365 16.76 13.23 -19.56
C ALA A 365 17.90 12.37 -18.98
N PRO A 366 19.04 12.23 -19.70
CA PRO A 366 20.23 11.56 -19.18
C PRO A 366 20.80 12.24 -17.92
N PRO A 367 21.57 11.53 -17.07
CA PRO A 367 21.99 10.13 -17.21
C PRO A 367 20.91 9.13 -16.77
N TYR A 368 20.78 8.02 -17.51
CA TYR A 368 19.86 6.93 -17.16
C TYR A 368 20.55 5.87 -16.30
N THR A 369 19.78 5.15 -15.49
CA THR A 369 20.26 3.98 -14.74
C THR A 369 20.13 2.71 -15.57
N SER A 370 20.96 1.69 -15.28
CA SER A 370 20.92 0.38 -15.96
C SER A 370 19.55 -0.27 -15.86
N ASP A 371 18.95 -0.24 -14.67
CA ASP A 371 17.71 -0.95 -14.39
C ASP A 371 16.53 -0.33 -15.15
N PHE A 372 16.52 1.00 -15.27
CA PHE A 372 15.54 1.70 -16.11
C PHE A 372 15.70 1.33 -17.58
N VAL A 373 16.93 1.38 -18.11
CA VAL A 373 17.22 1.03 -19.50
C VAL A 373 16.83 -0.42 -19.80
N GLN A 374 17.16 -1.36 -18.92
CA GLN A 374 16.84 -2.77 -19.09
C GLN A 374 15.32 -3.06 -19.14
N LEU A 375 14.52 -2.26 -18.43
CA LEU A 375 13.05 -2.38 -18.45
C LEU A 375 12.39 -1.61 -19.59
N PHE A 376 12.90 -0.42 -19.92
CA PHE A 376 12.25 0.50 -20.85
C PHE A 376 12.67 0.27 -22.32
N LEU A 377 13.92 -0.12 -22.56
CA LEU A 377 14.43 -0.37 -23.92
C LEU A 377 13.62 -1.45 -24.68
N PRO A 378 13.26 -2.60 -24.10
CA PRO A 378 12.46 -3.62 -24.81
C PRO A 378 11.07 -3.13 -25.25
N ILE A 379 10.48 -2.14 -24.55
CA ILE A 379 9.21 -1.53 -24.95
C ILE A 379 9.41 -0.70 -26.23
N LEU A 380 10.51 0.05 -26.30
CA LEU A 380 10.87 0.92 -27.43
C LEU A 380 11.40 0.16 -28.65
N GLU A 381 11.93 -1.04 -28.48
CA GLU A 381 12.34 -1.89 -29.62
C GLU A 381 11.17 -2.47 -30.40
N ASN A 382 9.95 -2.39 -29.85
CA ASN A 382 8.74 -2.79 -30.57
C ASN A 382 8.35 -1.74 -31.62
N GLU A 383 8.44 -2.09 -32.90
CA GLU A 383 8.17 -1.17 -34.02
C GLU A 383 6.74 -0.61 -34.04
N SER A 384 5.75 -1.33 -33.50
CA SER A 384 4.36 -0.85 -33.42
C SER A 384 4.18 0.34 -32.46
N ILE A 385 5.15 0.54 -31.56
CA ILE A 385 5.21 1.65 -30.62
C ILE A 385 6.13 2.73 -31.22
N ALA A 386 7.41 2.40 -31.44
CA ALA A 386 8.41 3.38 -31.86
C ALA A 386 8.14 3.97 -33.25
N GLY A 387 7.67 3.17 -34.22
CA GLY A 387 7.55 3.60 -35.62
C GLY A 387 6.63 4.80 -35.84
N THR A 388 5.66 5.01 -34.96
CA THR A 388 4.68 6.11 -35.01
C THR A 388 5.01 7.29 -34.10
N ILE A 389 5.95 7.13 -33.16
CA ILE A 389 6.39 8.23 -32.28
C ILE A 389 7.47 9.07 -32.98
N LYS A 390 8.26 8.44 -33.86
CA LYS A 390 9.28 9.12 -34.66
C LYS A 390 8.67 10.28 -35.43
N THR A 391 9.04 11.50 -35.05
CA THR A 391 8.73 12.72 -35.79
C THR A 391 9.76 12.90 -36.90
N GLU A 392 9.31 13.29 -38.09
CA GLU A 392 10.22 13.71 -39.17
C GLU A 392 10.82 15.08 -38.78
N GLY A 393 11.96 15.10 -38.07
CA GLY A 393 12.64 16.31 -37.58
C GLY A 393 13.99 16.05 -36.89
N GLU A 394 14.69 17.10 -36.43
CA GLU A 394 16.03 17.02 -35.84
C GLU A 394 16.07 16.45 -34.39
N HIS A 395 14.93 16.39 -33.70
CA HIS A 395 14.82 15.91 -32.32
C HIS A 395 13.76 14.80 -32.22
N ASP A 396 14.16 13.57 -32.54
CA ASP A 396 13.36 12.37 -32.30
C ASP A 396 13.76 11.76 -30.94
N PRO A 397 12.93 11.90 -29.88
CA PRO A 397 13.30 11.49 -28.53
C PRO A 397 13.53 9.97 -28.40
N VAL A 398 12.87 9.17 -29.25
CA VAL A 398 13.08 7.71 -29.29
C VAL A 398 14.47 7.39 -29.82
N THR A 399 14.87 8.02 -30.93
CA THR A 399 16.20 7.81 -31.51
C THR A 399 17.30 8.33 -30.59
N GLU A 400 17.10 9.48 -29.93
CA GLU A 400 18.04 10.00 -28.93
C GLU A 400 18.22 9.04 -27.75
N PHE A 401 17.12 8.50 -27.21
CA PHE A 401 17.18 7.52 -26.13
C PHE A 401 17.94 6.25 -26.53
N ILE A 402 17.62 5.67 -27.70
CA ILE A 402 18.28 4.46 -28.20
C ILE A 402 19.77 4.73 -28.48
N ALA A 403 20.12 5.89 -29.05
CA ALA A 403 21.50 6.28 -29.29
C ALA A 403 22.28 6.42 -27.97
N HIS A 404 21.66 7.01 -26.95
CA HIS A 404 22.25 7.08 -25.61
C HIS A 404 22.46 5.69 -25.01
N CYS A 405 21.48 4.79 -25.12
CA CYS A 405 21.57 3.43 -24.61
C CYS A 405 22.74 2.66 -25.24
N LYS A 406 22.86 2.72 -26.58
CA LYS A 406 23.96 2.06 -27.32
C LYS A 406 25.34 2.62 -26.99
N SER A 407 25.43 3.91 -26.65
CA SER A 407 26.69 4.59 -26.37
C SER A 407 27.18 4.34 -24.94
N ASN A 408 26.27 4.14 -23.99
CA ASN A 408 26.60 4.13 -22.55
C ASN A 408 26.40 2.78 -21.86
N PHE A 409 25.67 1.84 -22.48
CA PHE A 409 25.42 0.52 -21.92
C PHE A 409 25.94 -0.56 -22.86
N ILE A 410 26.73 -1.49 -22.30
CA ILE A 410 27.07 -2.73 -22.98
C ILE A 410 25.82 -3.61 -22.88
N MET A 411 25.10 -3.80 -23.98
CA MET A 411 23.98 -4.75 -24.00
C MET A 411 24.52 -6.15 -23.69
N MET A 412 24.32 -6.60 -22.46
CA MET A 412 24.48 -8.01 -22.10
C MET A 412 23.17 -8.69 -22.49
N ASN A 413 23.23 -9.49 -23.56
CA ASN A 413 22.14 -10.35 -24.01
C ASN A 413 21.73 -11.37 -22.94
#